data_AF-A0A8S3IL24-F1
#
_entry.id   AF-A0A8S3IL24-F1
#
_cell.length_a   1.000
_cell.length_b   1.000
_cell.length_c   1.000
_cell.angle_alpha   90.00
_cell.angle_beta   90.00
_cell.angle_gamma   90.00
#
_symmetry.space_group_name_H-M   'P 1'
#
loop_
_entity.id
_entity.type
_entity.pdbx_description
1 polymer ?
#
loop_
_entity_poly.entity_id
_entity_poly.type
_entity_poly.pdbx_seq_one_letter_code
_entity_poly.pdbx_strand_id
1 'polypeptide(L)'
;LKINSNKQLLKILSPETLRRNNVTYNNRSMNTDDADHYFLVDSIQGYIVINGDFKNQTEGVRLLELIAEINLWPVEIFTELNVDRNLLTFYVLDNVYKINASSVASSACNS
;
A
#
# COMPACT_ATOMS: atom_id res chain seq x y z
N LEU A 1 0.92 -28.99 2.92
CA LEU A 1 1.48 -28.20 1.81
C LEU A 1 1.96 -26.87 2.37
N LYS A 2 3.27 -26.70 2.52
CA LYS A 2 3.89 -25.41 2.87
C LYS A 2 3.97 -24.59 1.58
N ILE A 3 3.32 -23.43 1.53
CA ILE A 3 3.60 -22.42 0.50
C ILE A 3 4.37 -21.31 1.19
N ASN A 4 5.60 -21.14 0.73
CA ASN A 4 6.58 -20.23 1.27
C ASN A 4 6.65 -18.99 0.36
N SER A 5 6.92 -17.84 1.00
CA SER A 5 7.57 -16.66 0.42
C SER A 5 6.74 -15.70 -0.44
N ASN A 6 6.40 -14.57 0.20
CA ASN A 6 6.77 -13.21 -0.20
C ASN A 6 7.00 -12.91 -1.70
N LYS A 7 6.34 -11.82 -2.13
CA LYS A 7 6.57 -11.02 -3.34
C LYS A 7 6.04 -11.64 -4.63
N GLN A 8 4.83 -11.23 -4.98
CA GLN A 8 4.66 -10.18 -5.99
C GLN A 8 3.23 -9.64 -5.85
N LEU A 9 3.08 -8.48 -5.22
CA LEU A 9 2.05 -7.54 -5.66
C LEU A 9 2.16 -7.50 -7.18
N LEU A 10 1.08 -7.83 -7.88
CA LEU A 10 1.02 -7.91 -9.34
C LEU A 10 1.51 -6.59 -9.93
N LYS A 11 2.82 -6.46 -10.13
CA LYS A 11 3.45 -5.39 -10.91
C LYS A 11 2.84 -5.35 -12.32
N ILE A 12 2.26 -6.48 -12.75
CA ILE A 12 1.56 -6.70 -14.01
C ILE A 12 0.39 -5.74 -14.24
N LEU A 13 -0.22 -5.16 -13.20
CA LEU A 13 -1.45 -4.36 -13.36
C LEU A 13 -1.31 -2.88 -12.96
N SER A 14 -0.09 -2.35 -12.80
CA SER A 14 0.02 -0.88 -12.73
C SER A 14 -0.33 -0.26 -14.10
N PRO A 15 -0.94 0.92 -14.17
CA PRO A 15 -1.29 1.58 -15.44
C PRO A 15 -0.09 1.69 -16.38
N GLU A 16 1.10 1.96 -15.85
CA GLU A 16 2.34 2.00 -16.63
C GLU A 16 2.77 0.63 -17.17
N THR A 17 2.46 -0.46 -16.46
CA THR A 17 2.78 -1.83 -16.89
C THR A 17 1.79 -2.32 -17.93
N LEU A 18 0.50 -1.96 -17.80
CA LEU A 18 -0.51 -2.19 -18.82
C LEU A 18 -0.17 -1.45 -20.13
N ARG A 19 0.27 -0.19 -20.02
CA ARG A 19 0.69 0.62 -21.19
C ARG A 19 1.97 0.11 -21.85
N ARG A 20 2.88 -0.50 -21.10
CA ARG A 20 4.15 -1.04 -21.62
C ARG A 20 4.06 -2.47 -22.16
N ASN A 21 3.25 -3.31 -21.53
CA ASN A 21 3.30 -4.77 -21.77
C ASN A 21 2.13 -5.32 -22.57
N ASN A 22 1.22 -4.48 -23.07
CA ASN A 22 0.09 -4.89 -23.92
C ASN A 22 -0.63 -6.12 -23.33
N VAL A 23 -0.98 -6.00 -22.04
CA VAL A 23 -1.45 -7.12 -21.24
C VAL A 23 -2.78 -7.62 -21.80
N THR A 24 -2.82 -8.88 -22.22
CA THR A 24 -4.01 -9.51 -22.74
C THR A 24 -4.70 -10.34 -21.66
N TYR A 25 -5.98 -10.11 -21.43
CA TYR A 25 -6.84 -10.94 -20.59
C TYR A 25 -7.99 -11.47 -21.44
N ASN A 26 -8.22 -12.78 -21.40
CA ASN A 26 -9.24 -13.44 -22.22
C ASN A 26 -9.16 -13.07 -23.72
N ASN A 27 -7.94 -13.05 -24.28
CA ASN A 27 -7.63 -12.67 -25.66
C ASN A 27 -8.03 -11.23 -26.07
N ARG A 28 -8.28 -10.32 -25.13
CA ARG A 28 -8.42 -8.88 -25.39
C ARG A 28 -7.23 -8.12 -24.81
N SER A 29 -6.69 -7.21 -25.61
CA SER A 29 -5.69 -6.24 -25.14
C SER A 29 -6.38 -5.26 -24.19
N MET A 30 -5.92 -5.19 -22.96
CA MET A 30 -6.48 -4.27 -21.96
C MET A 30 -5.81 -2.90 -22.12
N ASN A 31 -6.63 -1.85 -22.24
CA ASN A 31 -6.16 -0.48 -22.05
C ASN A 31 -6.37 -0.05 -20.58
N THR A 32 -5.95 1.17 -20.24
CA THR A 32 -6.08 1.70 -18.88
C THR A 32 -7.55 1.81 -18.43
N ASP A 33 -8.45 2.12 -19.35
CA ASP A 33 -9.88 2.30 -19.05
C ASP A 33 -10.57 0.94 -18.78
N ASP A 34 -10.12 -0.12 -19.46
CA ASP A 34 -10.59 -1.49 -19.22
C ASP A 34 -10.11 -2.03 -17.86
N ALA A 35 -8.89 -1.67 -17.43
CA ALA A 35 -8.36 -2.15 -16.16
C ALA A 35 -9.14 -1.62 -14.95
N ASP A 36 -9.55 -0.35 -14.99
CA ASP A 36 -10.40 0.26 -13.96
C ASP A 36 -11.82 -0.33 -13.93
N HIS A 37 -12.27 -0.93 -15.05
CA HIS A 37 -13.57 -1.59 -15.16
C HIS A 37 -13.55 -3.06 -14.67
N TYR A 38 -12.42 -3.76 -14.80
CA TYR A 38 -12.30 -5.19 -14.47
C TYR A 38 -11.58 -5.50 -13.17
N PHE A 39 -10.76 -4.57 -12.65
CA PHE A 39 -10.00 -4.77 -11.43
C PHE A 39 -10.32 -3.67 -10.41
N LEU A 40 -11.13 -4.02 -9.41
CA LEU A 40 -11.10 -3.31 -8.12
C LEU A 40 -9.93 -3.88 -7.32
N VAL A 41 -8.76 -3.24 -7.41
CA VAL A 41 -7.64 -3.56 -6.51
C VAL A 41 -7.89 -2.86 -5.19
N ASP A 42 -8.77 -3.46 -4.40
CA ASP A 42 -9.13 -2.96 -3.08
C ASP A 42 -8.16 -3.52 -2.04
N SER A 43 -6.86 -3.22 -2.20
CA SER A 43 -5.89 -3.48 -1.14
C SER A 43 -5.32 -2.15 -0.65
N ILE A 44 -6.18 -1.43 0.06
CA ILE A 44 -5.87 -0.21 0.81
C ILE A 44 -4.94 -0.52 2.02
N GLN A 45 -4.72 -1.80 2.31
CA GLN A 45 -3.88 -2.26 3.40
C GLN A 45 -2.39 -2.02 3.11
N GLY A 46 -1.75 -1.18 3.93
CA GLY A 46 -0.31 -0.98 3.98
C GLY A 46 0.33 -1.71 5.15
N TYR A 47 1.64 -1.91 5.07
CA TYR A 47 2.44 -2.43 6.17
C TYR A 47 3.82 -1.78 6.25
N ILE A 48 4.35 -1.66 7.45
CA ILE A 48 5.72 -1.21 7.76
C ILE A 48 6.37 -2.23 8.68
N VAL A 49 7.60 -2.64 8.36
CA VAL A 49 8.43 -3.48 9.21
C VAL A 49 9.61 -2.66 9.69
N ILE A 50 9.83 -2.59 11.01
CA ILE A 50 10.96 -1.87 11.59
C ILE A 50 12.07 -2.83 12.05
N ASN A 51 13.26 -2.28 12.25
CA ASN A 51 14.38 -3.01 12.86
C ASN A 51 14.20 -2.99 14.40
N GLY A 52 13.65 -4.06 14.95
CA GLY A 52 13.27 -4.18 16.37
C GLY A 52 11.75 -4.36 16.52
N ASP A 53 11.25 -4.44 17.75
CA ASP A 53 9.82 -4.59 18.00
C ASP A 53 9.21 -3.27 18.48
N PHE A 54 7.99 -2.97 18.01
CA PHE A 54 7.13 -1.97 18.63
C PHE A 54 6.81 -2.41 20.05
N LYS A 55 6.90 -1.46 21.00
CA LYS A 55 6.57 -1.68 22.40
C LYS A 55 5.07 -1.86 22.61
N ASN A 56 4.27 -1.16 21.81
CA ASN A 56 2.81 -1.17 21.88
C ASN A 56 2.18 -0.49 20.65
N GLN A 57 0.86 -0.56 20.58
CA GLN A 57 0.05 0.07 19.53
C GLN A 57 0.31 1.59 19.40
N THR A 58 0.53 2.30 20.51
CA THR A 58 0.76 3.75 20.51
C THR A 58 2.04 4.14 19.78
N GLU A 59 3.08 3.31 19.84
CA GLU A 59 4.31 3.54 19.08
C GLU A 59 4.10 3.38 17.56
N GLY A 60 3.27 2.41 17.15
CA GLY A 60 2.87 2.26 15.75
C GLY A 60 2.05 3.46 15.25
N VAL A 61 1.13 3.98 16.07
CA VAL A 61 0.36 5.19 15.76
C VAL A 61 1.30 6.39 15.56
N ARG A 62 2.23 6.62 16.49
CA ARG A 62 3.19 7.73 16.41
C ARG A 62 4.07 7.67 15.17
N LEU A 63 4.40 6.46 14.70
CA LEU A 63 5.16 6.30 13.46
C LEU A 63 4.36 6.79 12.24
N LEU A 64 3.07 6.45 12.15
CA LEU A 64 2.22 6.98 11.06
C LEU A 64 1.98 8.48 11.20
N GLU A 65 1.79 8.99 12.42
CA GLU A 65 1.68 10.43 12.67
C GLU A 65 2.94 11.18 12.20
N LEU A 66 4.12 10.65 12.51
CA LEU A 66 5.39 11.23 12.07
C LEU A 66 5.51 11.22 10.54
N ILE A 67 5.18 10.10 9.88
CA ILE A 67 5.17 10.04 8.42
C ILE A 67 4.16 11.06 7.87
N ALA A 68 2.97 11.16 8.46
CA ALA A 68 1.97 12.14 8.03
C ALA A 68 2.51 13.57 8.16
N GLU A 69 3.10 13.92 9.29
CA GLU A 69 3.66 15.24 9.56
C GLU A 69 4.75 15.63 8.56
N ILE A 70 5.72 14.73 8.30
CA ILE A 70 6.82 14.96 7.35
C ILE A 70 6.28 15.27 5.94
N ASN A 71 5.17 14.67 5.56
CA ASN A 71 4.60 14.80 4.21
C ASN A 71 3.40 15.75 4.14
N LEU A 72 3.06 16.41 5.25
CA LEU A 72 1.88 17.28 5.38
C LEU A 72 0.58 16.55 5.01
N TRP A 73 0.44 15.29 5.43
CA TRP A 73 -0.75 14.47 5.21
C TRP A 73 -1.70 14.53 6.41
N PRO A 74 -3.03 14.48 6.17
CA PRO A 74 -4.00 14.30 7.25
C PRO A 74 -3.82 12.93 7.92
N VAL A 75 -3.72 12.88 9.25
CA VAL A 75 -3.53 11.63 10.00
C VAL A 75 -4.78 10.75 9.93
N GLU A 76 -5.96 11.36 9.75
CA GLU A 76 -7.27 10.72 9.76
C GLU A 76 -7.49 9.75 8.59
N ILE A 77 -6.62 9.78 7.57
CA ILE A 77 -6.67 8.80 6.48
C ILE A 77 -6.18 7.43 6.91
N PHE A 78 -5.42 7.33 8.02
CA PHE A 78 -4.93 6.05 8.52
C PHE A 78 -5.94 5.40 9.44
N THR A 79 -6.41 4.20 9.08
CA THR A 79 -7.42 3.46 9.84
C THR A 79 -6.98 2.02 10.07
N GLU A 80 -7.73 1.32 10.94
CA GLU A 80 -7.56 -0.12 11.20
C GLU A 80 -6.10 -0.51 11.50
N LEU A 81 -5.40 0.34 12.26
CA LEU A 81 -4.02 0.07 12.66
C LEU A 81 -3.95 -1.17 13.55
N ASN A 82 -2.99 -2.03 13.28
CA ASN A 82 -2.63 -3.13 14.15
C ASN A 82 -1.12 -3.33 14.20
N VAL A 83 -0.59 -3.49 15.40
CA VAL A 83 0.83 -3.74 15.68
C VAL A 83 1.01 -5.18 16.18
N ASP A 84 1.91 -5.92 15.54
CA ASP A 84 2.38 -7.23 15.99
C ASP A 84 3.90 -7.28 15.91
N ARG A 85 4.56 -7.26 17.08
CA ARG A 85 6.03 -7.21 17.22
C ARG A 85 6.66 -6.11 16.39
N ASN A 86 7.35 -6.44 15.30
CA ASN A 86 8.04 -5.51 14.41
C ASN A 86 7.20 -5.08 13.20
N LEU A 87 5.97 -5.57 13.09
CA LEU A 87 5.07 -5.31 11.98
C LEU A 87 3.95 -4.35 12.41
N LEU A 88 3.81 -3.26 11.66
CA LEU A 88 2.67 -2.37 11.71
C LEU A 88 1.85 -2.57 10.42
N THR A 89 0.55 -2.80 10.57
CA THR A 89 -0.42 -2.86 9.46
C THR A 89 -1.45 -1.76 9.64
N PHE A 90 -1.95 -1.22 8.53
CA PHE A 90 -2.91 -0.12 8.52
C PHE A 90 -3.67 -0.07 7.19
N TYR A 91 -4.76 0.66 7.15
CA TYR A 91 -5.49 1.02 5.94
C TYR A 91 -5.38 2.53 5.68
N VAL A 92 -5.50 2.95 4.43
CA VAL A 92 -5.46 4.36 3.99
C VAL A 92 -6.77 4.74 3.31
N LEU A 93 -7.73 5.31 4.02
CA LEU A 93 -9.00 5.73 3.44
C LEU A 93 -8.82 6.50 2.13
N ASP A 94 -9.75 6.30 1.20
CA ASP A 94 -9.78 7.10 -0.03
C ASP A 94 -9.82 8.59 0.33
N ASN A 95 -8.97 9.37 -0.33
CA ASN A 95 -8.70 10.73 0.05
C ASN A 95 -8.38 11.60 -1.17
N VAL A 96 -8.72 12.88 -1.06
CA VAL A 96 -8.55 13.87 -2.15
C VAL A 96 -7.08 14.10 -2.54
N TYR A 97 -6.14 13.67 -1.69
CA TYR A 97 -4.70 13.78 -1.91
C TYR A 97 -4.13 12.59 -2.68
N LYS A 98 -4.96 11.58 -3.01
CA LYS A 98 -4.57 10.34 -3.70
C LYS A 98 -3.43 9.59 -2.99
N ILE A 99 -3.34 9.75 -1.67
CA ILE A 99 -2.39 9.02 -0.82
C ILE A 99 -2.86 7.58 -0.73
N ASN A 100 -1.96 6.63 -0.88
CA ASN A 100 -2.23 5.21 -0.72
C ASN A 100 -1.06 4.53 0.02
N ALA A 101 -1.21 3.24 0.33
CA ALA A 101 -0.17 2.46 1.03
C ALA A 101 1.23 2.53 0.36
N SER A 102 1.30 2.66 -0.98
CA SER A 102 2.58 2.79 -1.69
C SER A 102 3.22 4.17 -1.47
N SER A 103 2.42 5.23 -1.41
CA SER A 103 2.90 6.57 -1.04
C SER A 103 3.54 6.55 0.36
N VAL A 104 2.86 5.90 1.32
CA VAL A 104 3.33 5.78 2.71
C VAL A 104 4.63 5.00 2.79
N ALA A 105 4.71 3.83 2.13
CA ALA A 105 5.92 3.02 2.10
C ALA A 105 7.11 3.76 1.48
N SER A 106 6.87 4.53 0.42
CA SER A 106 7.90 5.34 -0.24
C SER A 106 8.45 6.43 0.68
N SER A 107 7.57 7.04 1.48
CA SER A 107 7.99 8.09 2.41
C SER A 107 8.76 7.55 3.61
N ALA A 108 8.32 6.41 4.16
CA ALA A 108 9.00 5.74 5.26
C ALA A 108 10.45 5.31 4.91
N CYS A 109 10.78 5.10 3.63
CA CYS A 109 12.13 4.74 3.18
C CYS A 109 13.08 5.95 2.99
N ASN A 110 12.54 7.17 2.90
CA ASN A 110 13.31 8.39 2.63
C ASN A 110 13.50 9.28 3.88
N SER A 111 13.04 8.81 5.04
CA SER A 111 13.07 9.51 6.34
C SER A 111 14.26 9.10 7.20
#